data_AF-A0A1S1J5J2-F1
#
_entry.id   AF-A0A1S1J5J2-F1
#
_cell.length_a   1.000
_cell.length_b   1.000
_cell.length_c   1.000
_cell.angle_alpha   90.00
_cell.angle_beta   90.00
_cell.angle_gamma   90.00
#
_symmetry.space_group_name_H-M   'P 1'
#
loop_
_entity.id
_entity.type
_entity.pdbx_description
1 polymer ?
#
loop_
_entity_poly.entity_id
_entity_poly.type
_entity_poly.pdbx_seq_one_letter_code
_entity_poly.pdbx_strand_id
1 'polypeptide(L)'
;MHNDTLLDQLKSKLKIIITESYKDNKFELEKDLNTFLEISREKLERWLFLFSSGNLTEEDLEWLLKSQFNLMEFQTLQATGISKIKLNAIKNNILKMIFKVLFDLVIPRG
;
A
#
# COMPACT_ATOMS: atom_id res chain seq x y z
N MET A 1 1.19 -13.14 -21.76
CA MET A 1 1.72 -11.77 -21.71
C MET A 1 1.40 -11.24 -20.33
N HIS A 2 2.39 -11.17 -19.43
CA HIS A 2 2.19 -10.49 -18.16
C HIS A 2 2.26 -9.00 -18.49
N ASN A 3 1.12 -8.32 -18.48
CA ASN A 3 1.15 -6.87 -18.31
C ASN A 3 1.62 -6.66 -16.88
N ASP A 4 2.94 -6.65 -16.66
CA ASP A 4 3.55 -6.36 -15.37
C ASP A 4 3.23 -4.90 -15.02
N THR A 5 2.04 -4.67 -14.51
CA THR A 5 1.62 -3.34 -14.06
C THR A 5 2.40 -2.99 -12.80
N LEU A 6 2.63 -1.69 -12.59
CA LEU A 6 3.23 -1.16 -11.35
C LEU A 6 2.52 -1.71 -10.10
N LEU A 7 1.21 -1.94 -10.18
CA LEU A 7 0.41 -2.54 -9.12
C LEU A 7 0.74 -4.01 -8.84
N ASP A 8 1.02 -4.82 -9.85
CA ASP A 8 1.40 -6.22 -9.64
C ASP A 8 2.76 -6.32 -8.95
N GLN A 9 3.70 -5.45 -9.33
CA GLN A 9 4.98 -5.33 -8.63
C GLN A 9 4.82 -4.85 -7.18
N LEU A 10 3.95 -3.86 -6.96
CA LEU A 10 3.59 -3.38 -5.63
C LEU A 10 2.99 -4.49 -4.77
N LYS A 11 1.99 -5.23 -5.29
CA LYS A 11 1.36 -6.37 -4.61
C LYS A 11 2.39 -7.43 -4.21
N SER A 12 3.25 -7.82 -5.15
CA SER A 12 4.28 -8.82 -4.92
C SER A 12 5.26 -8.39 -3.82
N LYS A 13 5.77 -7.15 -3.89
CA LYS A 13 6.66 -6.59 -2.86
C LYS A 13 5.99 -6.51 -1.50
N LEU A 14 4.75 -6.01 -1.44
CA LEU A 14 4.01 -5.93 -0.18
C LEU A 14 3.79 -7.31 0.43
N LYS A 15 3.41 -8.30 -0.38
CA LYS A 15 3.22 -9.68 0.08
C LYS A 15 4.46 -10.25 0.75
N ILE A 16 5.63 -10.03 0.17
CA ILE A 16 6.92 -10.45 0.76
C ILE A 16 7.12 -9.80 2.11
N ILE A 17 7.02 -8.46 2.18
CA ILE A 17 7.29 -7.72 3.42
C ILE A 17 6.26 -8.07 4.52
N ILE A 18 4.99 -8.27 4.17
CA ILE A 18 3.95 -8.71 5.11
C ILE A 18 4.26 -10.11 5.63
N THR A 19 4.65 -11.03 4.75
CA THR A 19 4.97 -12.40 5.15
C THR A 19 6.17 -12.44 6.11
N GLU A 20 7.13 -11.55 5.92
CA GLU A 20 8.31 -11.41 6.78
C GLU A 20 7.98 -10.72 8.12
N SER A 21 7.17 -9.65 8.08
CA SER A 21 6.92 -8.77 9.23
C SER A 21 5.73 -9.19 10.10
N TYR A 22 4.71 -9.85 9.52
CA TYR A 22 3.42 -10.10 10.14
C TYR A 22 3.00 -11.58 10.05
N LYS A 23 3.85 -12.49 10.55
CA LYS A 23 3.64 -13.95 10.45
C LYS A 23 2.26 -14.43 10.91
N ASP A 24 1.75 -13.88 12.01
CA ASP A 24 0.49 -14.31 12.64
C ASP A 24 -0.77 -13.73 11.97
N ASN A 25 -0.64 -12.64 11.20
CA ASN A 25 -1.78 -11.93 10.60
C ASN A 25 -1.61 -11.71 9.09
N LYS A 26 -0.70 -12.47 8.46
CA LYS A 26 -0.30 -12.25 7.07
C LYS A 26 -1.47 -12.43 6.09
N PHE A 27 -2.36 -13.37 6.36
CA PHE A 27 -3.48 -13.69 5.46
C PHE A 27 -4.53 -12.58 5.48
N GLU A 28 -4.87 -12.08 6.66
CA GLU A 28 -5.80 -10.98 6.88
C GLU A 28 -5.25 -9.69 6.30
N LEU A 29 -3.99 -9.36 6.62
CA LEU A 29 -3.30 -8.21 6.04
C LEU A 29 -3.22 -8.27 4.52
N GLU A 30 -2.86 -9.43 3.94
CA GLU A 30 -2.80 -9.60 2.49
C GLU A 30 -4.18 -9.41 1.85
N LYS A 31 -5.25 -9.92 2.48
CA LYS A 31 -6.62 -9.78 1.97
C LYS A 31 -7.11 -8.35 2.03
N ASP A 32 -6.96 -7.68 3.18
CA ASP A 32 -7.30 -6.28 3.35
C ASP A 32 -6.52 -5.45 2.31
N LEU A 33 -5.20 -5.63 2.21
CA LEU A 33 -4.37 -4.84 1.30
C LEU A 33 -4.64 -5.08 -0.17
N ASN A 34 -4.86 -6.33 -0.58
CA ASN A 34 -5.28 -6.60 -1.95
C ASN A 34 -6.58 -5.87 -2.27
N THR A 35 -7.54 -5.84 -1.35
CA THR A 35 -8.80 -5.10 -1.52
C THR A 35 -8.54 -3.60 -1.69
N PHE A 36 -7.67 -3.02 -0.87
CA PHE A 36 -7.27 -1.62 -1.01
C PHE A 36 -6.62 -1.31 -2.35
N LEU A 37 -5.71 -2.16 -2.81
CA LEU A 37 -5.00 -1.99 -4.08
C LEU A 37 -5.94 -2.13 -5.28
N GLU A 38 -6.91 -3.04 -5.21
CA GLU A 38 -7.95 -3.17 -6.24
C GLU A 38 -8.84 -1.92 -6.31
N ILE A 39 -9.36 -1.45 -5.15
CA ILE A 39 -10.24 -0.27 -5.08
C ILE A 39 -9.48 1.00 -5.47
N SER A 40 -8.20 1.07 -5.11
CA SER A 40 -7.37 2.24 -5.35
C SER A 40 -6.59 2.16 -6.65
N ARG A 41 -6.73 1.10 -7.45
CA ARG A 41 -5.96 0.85 -8.69
C ARG A 41 -5.87 2.09 -9.57
N GLU A 42 -7.02 2.59 -10.02
CA GLU A 42 -7.07 3.73 -10.96
C GLU A 42 -6.49 5.01 -10.35
N LYS A 43 -6.73 5.24 -9.04
CA LYS A 43 -6.18 6.40 -8.33
C LYS A 43 -4.67 6.32 -8.23
N LEU A 44 -4.14 5.16 -7.85
CA LEU A 44 -2.72 4.89 -7.72
C LEU A 44 -2.02 5.06 -9.08
N GLU A 45 -2.54 4.45 -10.14
CA GLU A 45 -2.01 4.62 -11.50
C GLU A 45 -1.96 6.08 -11.91
N ARG A 46 -3.03 6.84 -11.66
CA ARG A 46 -3.08 8.27 -11.96
C ARG A 46 -2.06 9.08 -11.14
N TRP A 47 -1.93 8.82 -9.85
CA TRP A 47 -0.97 9.55 -9.00
C TRP A 47 0.47 9.22 -9.37
N LEU A 48 0.78 7.96 -9.64
CA LEU A 48 2.13 7.56 -10.07
C LEU A 48 2.47 8.18 -11.43
N PHE A 49 1.51 8.23 -12.35
CA PHE A 49 1.69 8.92 -13.63
C PHE A 49 1.98 10.42 -13.41
N LEU A 50 1.19 11.11 -12.60
CA LEU A 50 1.39 12.53 -12.30
C LEU A 50 2.73 12.78 -11.59
N PHE A 51 3.11 11.92 -10.65
CA PHE A 51 4.39 11.98 -9.94
C PHE A 51 5.57 11.77 -10.89
N SER A 52 5.52 10.74 -11.74
CA SER A 52 6.55 10.51 -12.77
C SER A 52 6.67 11.66 -13.79
N SER A 53 5.57 12.39 -14.00
CA SER A 53 5.53 13.57 -14.88
C SER A 53 5.94 14.87 -14.16
N GLY A 54 6.30 14.82 -12.88
CA GLY A 54 6.65 16.00 -12.07
C GLY A 54 5.47 16.88 -11.65
N ASN A 55 4.23 16.42 -11.86
CA ASN A 55 3.00 17.16 -11.49
C ASN A 55 2.53 16.89 -10.05
N LEU A 56 3.12 15.90 -9.37
CA LEU A 56 2.95 15.67 -7.94
C LEU A 56 4.32 15.68 -7.29
N THR A 57 4.40 16.30 -6.11
CA THR A 57 5.58 16.17 -5.25
C THR A 57 5.52 14.88 -4.43
N GLU A 58 6.63 14.55 -3.79
CA GLU A 58 6.70 13.43 -2.84
C GLU A 58 5.68 13.61 -1.71
N GLU A 59 5.56 14.82 -1.17
CA GLU A 59 4.62 15.16 -0.10
C GLU A 59 3.16 15.03 -0.57
N ASP A 60 2.85 15.45 -1.80
CA ASP A 60 1.50 15.29 -2.36
C ASP A 60 1.13 13.81 -2.51
N LEU A 61 2.07 13.00 -3.03
CA LEU A 61 1.86 11.57 -3.19
C LEU A 61 1.63 10.89 -1.83
N GLU A 62 2.44 11.22 -0.82
CA GLU A 62 2.27 10.71 0.54
C GLU A 62 0.89 11.10 1.11
N TRP A 63 0.49 12.35 0.93
CA TRP A 63 -0.78 12.87 1.42
C TRP A 63 -1.98 12.17 0.76
N LEU A 64 -1.92 11.97 -0.57
CA LEU A 64 -2.97 11.28 -1.34
C LEU A 64 -3.12 9.83 -0.90
N LEU A 65 -1.99 9.12 -0.76
CA LEU A 65 -1.98 7.74 -0.26
C LEU A 65 -2.56 7.66 1.15
N LYS A 66 -2.13 8.56 2.05
CA LYS A 66 -2.63 8.61 3.43
C LYS A 66 -4.13 8.84 3.47
N SER A 67 -4.64 9.76 2.66
CA SER A 67 -6.08 10.06 2.58
C SER A 67 -6.87 8.81 2.16
N GLN A 68 -6.45 8.14 1.08
CA GLN A 68 -7.12 6.94 0.58
C GLN A 68 -6.98 5.74 1.53
N PHE A 69 -5.83 5.60 2.19
CA PHE A 69 -5.58 4.56 3.16
C PHE A 69 -6.37 4.79 4.45
N ASN A 70 -6.61 6.03 4.85
CA ASN A 70 -7.48 6.34 6.00
C ASN A 70 -8.94 5.95 5.76
N LEU A 71 -9.39 5.96 4.50
CA LEU A 71 -10.71 5.44 4.12
C LEU A 71 -10.80 3.91 4.20
N MET A 72 -9.66 3.23 4.29
CA MET A 72 -9.59 1.79 4.38
C MET A 72 -9.86 1.30 5.81
N GLU A 73 -10.82 0.40 5.91
CA GLU A 73 -11.03 -0.40 7.11
C GLU A 73 -10.32 -1.74 6.96
N PHE A 74 -9.45 -2.07 7.93
CA PHE A 74 -8.83 -3.38 8.02
C PHE A 74 -9.81 -4.35 8.67
N GLN A 75 -10.86 -4.71 7.92
CA GLN A 75 -11.99 -5.46 8.45
C GLN A 75 -11.56 -6.87 8.84
N THR A 76 -10.72 -7.51 8.03
CA THR A 76 -10.27 -8.89 8.33
C THR A 76 -9.29 -8.91 9.49
N LEU A 77 -8.39 -7.92 9.57
CA LEU A 77 -7.48 -7.80 10.71
C LEU A 77 -8.21 -7.41 12.01
N GLN A 78 -9.27 -6.60 11.94
CA GLN A 78 -10.11 -6.30 13.11
C GLN A 78 -10.83 -7.56 13.62
N ALA A 79 -11.23 -8.45 12.71
CA ALA A 79 -11.91 -9.69 13.07
C ALA A 79 -11.03 -10.68 13.85
N THR A 80 -9.70 -10.53 13.82
CA THR A 80 -8.77 -11.37 14.61
C THR A 80 -8.72 -10.99 16.09
N GLY A 81 -9.44 -9.94 16.51
CA GLY A 81 -9.45 -9.48 17.91
C GLY A 81 -8.23 -8.64 18.29
N ILE A 82 -7.46 -8.17 17.31
CA ILE A 82 -6.36 -7.22 17.53
C ILE A 82 -6.88 -5.93 18.17
N SER A 83 -6.14 -5.43 19.16
CA SER A 83 -6.47 -4.16 19.82
C SER A 83 -6.37 -2.97 18.84
N LYS A 84 -7.23 -1.97 19.01
CA LYS A 84 -7.23 -0.74 18.20
C LYS A 84 -5.86 -0.05 18.14
N ILE A 85 -5.10 -0.10 19.23
CA ILE A 85 -3.74 0.46 19.32
C ILE A 85 -2.79 -0.27 18.36
N LYS A 86 -2.77 -1.61 18.40
CA LYS A 86 -1.95 -2.42 17.50
C LYS A 86 -2.39 -2.24 16.05
N LEU A 87 -3.70 -2.17 15.80
CA LEU A 87 -4.24 -1.95 14.46
C LEU A 87 -3.78 -0.61 13.87
N ASN A 88 -3.84 0.47 14.64
CA ASN A 88 -3.35 1.78 14.21
C ASN A 88 -1.83 1.78 13.94
N ALA A 89 -1.05 1.09 14.77
CA ALA A 89 0.39 0.94 14.53
C ALA A 89 0.67 0.18 13.22
N ILE A 90 -0.06 -0.91 12.97
CA ILE A 90 0.03 -1.69 11.73
C ILE A 90 -0.35 -0.82 10.53
N LYS A 91 -1.49 -0.13 10.61
CA LYS A 91 -1.96 0.81 9.57
C LYS A 91 -0.87 1.81 9.19
N ASN A 92 -0.28 2.49 10.16
CA ASN A 92 0.76 3.48 9.91
C ASN A 92 2.02 2.87 9.28
N ASN A 93 2.44 1.70 9.74
CA ASN A 93 3.61 1.01 9.18
C ASN A 93 3.36 0.57 7.73
N ILE A 94 2.18 0.03 7.46
CA ILE A 94 1.79 -0.43 6.13
C ILE A 94 1.67 0.76 5.16
N LEU A 95 1.08 1.88 5.59
CA LEU A 95 1.04 3.10 4.78
C LEU A 95 2.45 3.55 4.36
N LYS A 96 3.38 3.64 5.33
CA LYS A 96 4.78 3.99 5.06
C LYS A 96 5.45 3.00 4.11
N MET A 97 5.14 1.71 4.25
CA MET A 97 5.67 0.65 3.39
C MET A 97 5.15 0.79 1.95
N ILE A 98 3.85 0.99 1.75
CA ILE A 98 3.24 1.19 0.44
C ILE A 98 3.86 2.42 -0.23
N PHE A 99 3.94 3.54 0.49
CA PHE A 99 4.54 4.76 -0.03
C PHE A 99 5.99 4.54 -0.46
N LYS A 100 6.81 3.91 0.39
CA LYS A 100 8.21 3.60 0.06
C LYS A 100 8.33 2.72 -1.17
N VAL A 101 7.50 1.67 -1.29
CA VAL A 101 7.52 0.78 -2.46
C VAL A 101 7.11 1.53 -3.71
N LEU A 102 6.05 2.34 -3.66
CA LEU A 102 5.60 3.16 -4.79
C LEU A 102 6.67 4.15 -5.24
N PHE A 103 7.31 4.81 -4.29
CA PHE A 103 8.40 5.73 -4.54
C PHE A 103 9.59 5.03 -5.21
N ASP A 104 10.04 3.90 -4.65
CA ASP A 104 11.12 3.07 -5.21
C ASP A 104 10.79 2.50 -6.61
N LEU A 105 9.50 2.35 -6.94
CA LEU A 105 9.05 1.87 -8.25
C LEU A 105 9.03 2.97 -9.32
N VAL A 106 8.77 4.22 -8.95
CA VAL A 106 8.67 5.34 -9.91
C VAL A 106 9.99 6.09 -10.07
N ILE A 107 10.80 6.18 -9.03
CA ILE A 107 12.13 6.80 -9.11
C ILE A 107 13.16 5.68 -9.24
N PRO A 108 13.67 5.40 -10.46
CA PRO A 108 14.80 4.50 -10.61
C PRO A 108 15.98 5.13 -9.88
N ARG A 109 16.55 4.42 -8.89
CA ARG A 109 17.83 4.78 -8.29
C ARG A 109 18.87 4.76 -9.41
N GLY A 110 19.28 5.94 -9.86
CA GLY A 110 20.45 6.15 -10.70
C GLY A 110 21.73 5.79 -9.97
#